data_AF-A0AAV2SP56-F1
#
_entry.id   AF-A0AAV2SP56-F1
#
_cell.length_a   1.000
_cell.length_b   1.000
_cell.length_c   1.000
_cell.angle_alpha   90.00
_cell.angle_beta   90.00
_cell.angle_gamma   90.00
#
_symmetry.space_group_name_H-M   'P 1'
#
loop_
_entity.id
_entity.type
_entity.pdbx_description
1 polymer ?
#
loop_
_entity_poly.entity_id
_entity_poly.type
_entity_poly.pdbx_seq_one_letter_code
_entity_poly.pdbx_strand_id
1 'polypeptide(L)'
;MGDCKGKCVNEGGINCQSIDYNSQSKDCHISEARSDSGDYTEPCYLDGWQYTELLIDADKRWSKIKYACIRSNNYKTFNGILTMGDCKGKCVNEGGINCQSIDYNSQSKDCHISEARSDSGDYTEPCYLDGWQYTELLINADKRWSKIKYACIRSNNYKTFNGILTMGDCKGKCVNEGGINCQSIDYNSQSKDCHISEARSDSGDYTEPCYLDGWQYTELLIDAGK
;
A
#
# COMPACT_ATOMS: atom_id res chain seq x y z
N MET A 1 -11.59 -7.46 19.28
CA MET A 1 -11.82 -8.23 18.03
C MET A 1 -12.18 -7.33 16.85
N GLY A 2 -13.34 -6.63 16.84
CA GLY A 2 -13.75 -5.78 15.71
C GLY A 2 -12.76 -4.64 15.37
N ASP A 3 -12.25 -3.97 16.40
CA ASP A 3 -11.24 -2.91 16.26
C ASP A 3 -9.91 -3.46 15.72
N CYS A 4 -9.47 -4.63 16.20
CA CYS A 4 -8.25 -5.30 15.74
C CYS A 4 -8.30 -5.70 14.26
N LYS A 5 -9.47 -6.15 13.77
CA LYS A 5 -9.69 -6.39 12.34
C LYS A 5 -9.58 -5.09 11.54
N GLY A 6 -10.16 -4.00 12.04
CA GLY A 6 -10.03 -2.67 11.46
C GLY A 6 -8.58 -2.21 11.36
N LYS A 7 -7.78 -2.41 12.42
CA LYS A 7 -6.34 -2.12 12.42
C LYS A 7 -5.59 -2.87 11.34
N CYS A 8 -5.85 -4.16 11.16
CA CYS A 8 -5.21 -4.89 10.07
C CYS A 8 -5.56 -4.34 8.68
N VAL A 9 -6.82 -3.97 8.44
CA VAL A 9 -7.27 -3.39 7.16
C VAL A 9 -6.66 -2.00 6.92
N ASN A 10 -6.63 -1.17 7.97
CA ASN A 10 -6.33 0.25 7.85
C ASN A 10 -4.84 0.54 8.10
N GLU A 11 -4.28 0.01 9.18
CA GLU A 11 -2.90 0.20 9.65
C GLU A 11 -1.95 -0.84 9.02
N GLY A 12 -2.34 -2.12 9.02
CA GLY A 12 -1.56 -3.21 8.42
C GLY A 12 -1.51 -3.21 6.89
N GLY A 13 -2.32 -2.35 6.26
CA GLY A 13 -2.29 -2.12 4.83
C GLY A 13 -2.57 -3.37 4.00
N ILE A 14 -1.89 -3.46 2.86
CA ILE A 14 -2.16 -4.50 1.87
C ILE A 14 -1.68 -5.89 2.31
N ASN A 15 -0.63 -5.96 3.12
CA ASN A 15 0.04 -7.20 3.49
C ASN A 15 -0.62 -7.91 4.65
N CYS A 16 -1.44 -7.22 5.44
CA CYS A 16 -2.04 -7.84 6.60
C CYS A 16 -3.07 -8.93 6.21
N GLN A 17 -2.78 -10.17 6.61
CA GLN A 17 -3.51 -11.40 6.30
C GLN A 17 -4.25 -11.97 7.52
N SER A 18 -3.80 -11.67 8.73
CA SER A 18 -4.38 -12.22 9.96
C SER A 18 -4.15 -11.30 11.15
N ILE A 19 -4.84 -11.62 12.26
CA ILE A 19 -4.68 -10.95 13.54
C ILE A 19 -4.55 -11.96 14.67
N ASP A 20 -3.78 -11.61 15.69
CA ASP A 20 -3.84 -12.22 17.01
C ASP A 20 -4.42 -11.20 17.99
N TYR A 21 -5.50 -11.55 18.67
CA TYR A 21 -6.20 -10.65 19.57
C TYR A 21 -6.27 -11.26 20.97
N ASN A 22 -5.78 -10.51 21.97
CA ASN A 22 -5.95 -10.90 23.36
C ASN A 22 -7.28 -10.37 23.91
N SER A 23 -8.18 -11.28 24.29
CA SER A 23 -9.52 -10.92 24.77
C SER A 23 -9.53 -10.24 26.14
N GLN A 24 -8.50 -10.46 26.96
CA GLN A 24 -8.36 -9.95 28.32
C GLN A 24 -7.71 -8.56 28.32
N SER A 25 -6.52 -8.43 27.74
CA SER A 25 -5.77 -7.16 27.69
C SER A 25 -6.28 -6.21 26.60
N LYS A 26 -7.04 -6.72 25.62
CA LYS A 26 -7.46 -6.00 24.41
C LYS A 26 -6.32 -5.71 23.43
N ASP A 27 -5.17 -6.34 23.61
CA ASP A 27 -4.04 -6.21 22.69
C ASP A 27 -4.35 -6.82 21.32
N CYS A 28 -3.73 -6.26 20.31
CA CYS A 28 -3.91 -6.64 18.91
C CYS A 28 -2.55 -6.70 18.23
N HIS A 29 -2.21 -7.87 17.70
CA HIS A 29 -1.11 -8.04 16.77
C HIS A 29 -1.69 -8.30 15.39
N ILE A 30 -1.14 -7.61 14.40
CA ILE A 30 -1.49 -7.78 13.00
C ILE A 30 -0.36 -8.56 12.33
N SER A 31 -0.67 -9.42 11.36
CA SER A 31 0.32 -10.29 10.75
C SER A 31 0.09 -10.46 9.25
N GLU A 32 1.18 -10.61 8.52
CA GLU A 32 1.19 -11.01 7.11
C GLU A 32 1.09 -12.54 6.95
N ALA A 33 1.26 -13.29 8.04
CA ALA A 33 1.22 -14.74 8.04
C ALA A 33 -0.21 -15.27 8.06
N ARG A 34 -0.40 -16.40 7.38
CA ARG A 34 -1.62 -17.21 7.39
C ARG A 34 -1.36 -18.50 8.17
N SER A 35 -2.42 -19.25 8.42
CA SER A 35 -2.41 -20.53 9.13
C SER A 35 -1.60 -21.62 8.41
N ASP A 36 -1.28 -21.41 7.13
CA ASP A 36 -0.39 -22.25 6.33
C ASP A 36 1.09 -21.84 6.40
N SER A 37 1.43 -20.77 7.14
CA SER A 37 2.81 -20.37 7.38
C SER A 37 3.47 -21.26 8.44
N GLY A 38 4.80 -21.40 8.37
CA GLY A 38 5.58 -22.09 9.40
C GLY A 38 5.61 -21.38 10.75
N ASP A 39 5.07 -20.16 10.83
CA ASP A 39 4.98 -19.34 12.03
C ASP A 39 3.64 -19.53 12.77
N TYR A 40 2.68 -20.26 12.16
CA TYR A 40 1.39 -20.54 12.78
C TYR A 40 1.49 -21.65 13.84
N THR A 41 0.93 -21.39 15.02
CA THR A 41 0.79 -22.41 16.07
C THR A 41 -0.57 -22.37 16.74
N GLU A 42 -1.18 -23.54 16.89
CA GLU A 42 -2.40 -23.74 17.65
C GLU A 42 -2.24 -24.88 18.66
N PRO A 43 -2.55 -24.67 19.96
CA PRO A 43 -3.05 -23.44 20.56
C PRO A 43 -2.00 -22.31 20.61
N CYS A 44 -2.45 -21.05 20.74
CA CYS A 44 -1.55 -19.91 20.94
C CYS A 44 -0.68 -20.11 22.20
N TYR A 45 0.57 -19.63 22.17
CA TYR A 45 1.53 -19.81 23.28
C TYR A 45 1.10 -19.17 24.61
N LEU A 46 0.24 -18.16 24.57
CA LEU A 46 -0.17 -17.39 25.74
C LEU A 46 -1.69 -17.42 25.90
N ASP A 47 -2.13 -17.53 27.15
CA ASP A 47 -3.55 -17.55 27.48
C ASP A 47 -4.26 -16.25 27.07
N GLY A 48 -5.50 -16.41 26.60
CA GLY A 48 -6.37 -15.29 26.22
C GLY A 48 -6.17 -14.75 24.81
N TRP A 49 -5.13 -15.21 24.08
CA TRP A 49 -4.89 -14.89 22.67
C TRP A 49 -5.75 -15.74 21.74
N GLN A 50 -6.24 -15.10 20.68
CA GLN A 50 -7.07 -15.72 19.65
C GLN A 50 -6.58 -15.29 18.29
N TYR A 51 -6.24 -16.28 17.46
CA TYR A 51 -5.91 -16.07 16.06
C TYR A 51 -7.17 -15.87 15.22
N THR A 52 -7.11 -15.01 14.22
CA THR A 52 -8.14 -14.90 13.19
C THR A 52 -7.50 -14.51 11.87
N GLU A 53 -7.62 -15.39 10.88
CA GLU A 53 -7.37 -14.98 9.50
C GLU A 53 -8.37 -13.94 9.07
N LEU A 54 -7.82 -12.89 8.46
CA LEU A 54 -8.61 -11.90 7.81
C LEU A 54 -8.85 -12.35 6.38
N LEU A 55 -9.99 -13.01 6.23
CA LEU A 55 -10.74 -13.05 4.99
C LEU A 55 -11.28 -11.63 4.70
N ILE A 56 -10.40 -10.63 4.58
CA ILE A 56 -10.78 -9.41 3.88
C ILE A 56 -11.10 -9.92 2.50
N ASP A 57 -12.39 -9.95 2.16
CA ASP A 57 -12.85 -10.31 0.82
C ASP A 57 -11.95 -9.56 -0.14
N ALA A 58 -11.04 -10.29 -0.79
CA ALA A 58 -10.08 -9.67 -1.69
C ALA A 58 -10.87 -8.84 -2.71
N ASP A 59 -12.09 -9.23 -3.04
CA ASP A 59 -13.01 -8.50 -3.91
C ASP A 59 -13.54 -7.16 -3.39
N LYS A 60 -13.59 -6.91 -2.07
CA LYS A 60 -14.03 -5.59 -1.55
C LYS A 60 -12.95 -4.51 -1.65
N ARG A 61 -11.68 -4.88 -1.84
CA ARG A 61 -10.58 -3.94 -2.07
C ARG A 61 -10.55 -3.38 -3.49
N TRP A 62 -11.29 -4.02 -4.40
CA TRP A 62 -11.25 -3.76 -5.82
C TRP A 62 -12.59 -3.26 -6.34
N SER A 63 -12.57 -2.43 -7.39
CA SER A 63 -13.77 -2.05 -8.10
C SER A 63 -14.40 -3.28 -8.76
N LYS A 64 -15.67 -3.14 -9.18
CA LYS A 64 -16.26 -4.13 -10.10
C LYS A 64 -15.38 -4.27 -11.34
N ILE A 65 -15.30 -5.50 -11.84
CA ILE A 65 -14.61 -5.81 -13.10
C ILE A 65 -15.40 -5.19 -14.25
N LYS A 66 -14.70 -4.56 -15.18
CA LYS A 66 -15.25 -3.92 -16.37
C LYS A 66 -14.54 -4.43 -17.62
N TYR A 67 -15.20 -4.40 -18.77
CA TYR A 67 -14.56 -4.63 -20.06
C TYR A 67 -13.86 -3.35 -20.54
N ALA A 68 -12.83 -2.95 -19.82
CA ALA A 68 -12.07 -1.73 -20.05
C ALA A 68 -10.57 -2.03 -19.97
N CYS A 69 -9.72 -1.06 -20.28
CA CYS A 69 -8.27 -1.17 -20.10
C CYS A 69 -7.59 0.19 -20.02
N ILE A 70 -6.34 0.19 -19.56
CA ILE A 70 -5.43 1.34 -19.60
C ILE A 70 -4.52 1.21 -20.83
N ARG A 71 -4.51 2.22 -21.69
CA ARG A 71 -3.68 2.21 -22.90
C ARG A 71 -2.24 2.60 -22.60
N SER A 72 -1.29 1.71 -22.94
CA SER A 72 0.15 2.02 -23.00
C SER A 72 0.79 2.55 -21.71
N ASN A 73 0.11 2.41 -20.56
CA ASN A 73 0.56 2.91 -19.26
C ASN A 73 0.67 1.77 -18.24
N ASN A 74 1.22 0.65 -18.70
CA ASN A 74 1.46 -0.51 -17.85
C ASN A 74 2.79 -0.30 -17.14
N TYR A 75 2.77 -0.32 -15.81
CA TYR A 75 3.97 -0.32 -14.99
C TYR A 75 4.74 -1.64 -15.17
N LYS A 76 4.04 -2.77 -15.14
CA LYS A 76 4.63 -4.10 -15.33
C LYS A 76 3.63 -5.07 -15.94
N THR A 77 4.15 -6.01 -16.73
CA THR A 77 3.39 -7.08 -17.38
C THR A 77 3.84 -8.44 -16.86
N PHE A 78 2.87 -9.31 -16.60
CA PHE A 78 3.07 -10.71 -16.21
C PHE A 78 2.33 -11.61 -17.19
N ASN A 79 3.02 -12.66 -17.65
CA ASN A 79 2.45 -13.66 -18.54
C ASN A 79 2.17 -14.95 -17.77
N GLY A 80 1.26 -15.78 -18.28
CA GLY A 80 0.91 -17.07 -17.66
C GLY A 80 0.09 -16.97 -16.37
N ILE A 81 -0.55 -15.82 -16.13
CA ILE A 81 -1.41 -15.59 -14.96
C ILE A 81 -2.77 -16.25 -15.17
N LEU A 82 -3.08 -17.25 -14.35
CA LEU A 82 -4.21 -18.15 -14.56
C LEU A 82 -5.56 -17.52 -14.27
N THR A 83 -5.61 -16.61 -13.30
CA THR A 83 -6.85 -15.98 -12.85
C THR A 83 -6.71 -14.47 -12.62
N MET A 84 -7.85 -13.77 -12.65
CA MET A 84 -7.92 -12.36 -12.22
C MET A 84 -7.45 -12.17 -10.78
N GLY A 85 -7.76 -13.12 -9.89
CA GLY A 85 -7.31 -13.09 -8.49
C GLY A 85 -5.79 -13.12 -8.37
N ASP A 86 -5.11 -13.95 -9.17
CA ASP A 86 -3.65 -13.98 -9.22
C ASP A 86 -3.08 -12.66 -9.73
N CYS A 87 -3.73 -12.04 -10.73
CA CYS A 87 -3.33 -10.73 -11.24
C CYS A 87 -3.48 -9.62 -10.18
N LYS A 88 -4.59 -9.62 -9.42
CA LYS A 88 -4.76 -8.76 -8.24
C LYS A 88 -3.66 -9.01 -7.21
N GLY A 89 -3.31 -10.28 -6.98
CA GLY A 89 -2.21 -10.67 -6.10
C GLY A 89 -0.85 -10.14 -6.56
N LYS A 90 -0.56 -10.18 -7.87
CA LYS A 90 0.67 -9.58 -8.45
C LYS A 90 0.72 -8.08 -8.26
N CYS A 91 -0.40 -7.39 -8.48
CA CYS A 91 -0.51 -5.96 -8.21
C CYS A 91 -0.18 -5.64 -6.75
N VAL A 92 -0.80 -6.36 -5.82
CA VAL A 92 -0.62 -6.12 -4.39
C VAL A 92 0.81 -6.45 -3.94
N ASN A 93 1.30 -7.63 -4.27
CA ASN A 93 2.55 -8.15 -3.72
C ASN A 93 3.81 -7.66 -4.46
N GLU A 94 3.71 -7.44 -5.78
CA GLU A 94 4.86 -7.04 -6.60
C GLU A 94 4.79 -5.60 -7.11
N GLY A 95 3.58 -5.07 -7.30
CA GLY A 95 3.37 -3.68 -7.68
C GLY A 95 3.44 -2.71 -6.49
N GLY A 96 3.10 -3.19 -5.30
CA GLY A 96 3.12 -2.41 -4.06
C GLY A 96 2.33 -1.10 -4.21
N ILE A 97 2.96 0.02 -3.89
CA ILE A 97 2.34 1.35 -3.97
C ILE A 97 2.12 1.84 -5.41
N ASN A 98 2.89 1.33 -6.36
CA ASN A 98 2.82 1.72 -7.76
C ASN A 98 1.68 0.99 -8.49
N CYS A 99 1.03 0.02 -7.87
CA CYS A 99 -0.14 -0.57 -8.48
C CYS A 99 -1.43 0.09 -7.97
N GLN A 100 -2.15 0.72 -8.89
CA GLN A 100 -3.45 1.34 -8.67
C GLN A 100 -4.57 0.60 -9.43
N SER A 101 -4.24 -0.04 -10.55
CA SER A 101 -5.18 -0.88 -11.30
C SER A 101 -4.52 -2.04 -12.02
N ILE A 102 -5.35 -2.95 -12.54
CA ILE A 102 -4.92 -4.05 -13.40
C ILE A 102 -5.79 -4.18 -14.65
N ASP A 103 -5.16 -4.64 -15.73
CA ASP A 103 -5.81 -5.19 -16.91
C ASP A 103 -5.46 -6.67 -17.02
N TYR A 104 -6.46 -7.54 -17.15
CA TYR A 104 -6.26 -8.98 -17.26
C TYR A 104 -6.94 -9.54 -18.50
N ASN A 105 -6.21 -10.37 -19.25
CA ASN A 105 -6.74 -11.13 -20.37
C ASN A 105 -6.77 -12.62 -20.07
N SER A 106 -7.97 -13.17 -19.93
CA SER A 106 -8.16 -14.58 -19.56
C SER A 106 -7.79 -15.59 -20.66
N GLN A 107 -7.72 -15.16 -21.92
CA GLN A 107 -7.37 -16.02 -23.06
C GLN A 107 -5.86 -16.10 -23.23
N SER A 108 -5.17 -14.96 -23.25
CA SER A 108 -3.70 -14.94 -23.37
C SER A 108 -2.98 -15.21 -22.05
N LYS A 109 -3.68 -15.11 -20.91
CA LYS A 109 -3.12 -15.22 -19.55
C LYS A 109 -2.16 -14.09 -19.21
N ASP A 110 -2.40 -12.92 -19.80
CA ASP A 110 -1.61 -11.73 -19.54
C ASP A 110 -2.26 -10.87 -18.45
N CYS A 111 -1.42 -10.30 -17.61
CA CYS A 111 -1.78 -9.41 -16.51
C CYS A 111 -0.91 -8.18 -16.58
N HIS A 112 -1.53 -7.02 -16.78
CA HIS A 112 -0.87 -5.73 -16.70
C HIS A 112 -1.25 -5.07 -15.39
N ILE A 113 -0.26 -4.52 -14.71
CA ILE A 113 -0.47 -3.67 -13.54
C ILE A 113 -0.09 -2.24 -13.90
N SER A 114 -0.83 -1.26 -13.40
CA SER A 114 -0.68 0.15 -13.76
C SER A 114 -0.74 1.06 -12.54
N GLU A 115 -0.01 2.16 -12.62
CA GLU A 115 -0.11 3.32 -11.70
C GLU A 115 -1.36 4.17 -12.01
N ALA A 116 -1.96 4.01 -13.19
CA ALA A 116 -3.11 4.77 -13.64
C ALA A 116 -4.43 4.15 -13.14
N ARG A 117 -5.50 4.95 -13.20
CA ARG A 117 -6.85 4.60 -12.76
C ARG A 117 -7.88 4.97 -13.83
N SER A 118 -9.15 4.74 -13.54
CA SER A 118 -10.25 5.01 -14.48
C SER A 118 -10.49 6.50 -14.74
N ASP A 119 -9.86 7.39 -13.97
CA ASP A 119 -9.82 8.83 -14.19
C ASP A 119 -8.65 9.29 -15.07
N SER A 120 -7.76 8.39 -15.49
CA SER A 120 -6.69 8.67 -16.44
C SER A 120 -7.24 8.90 -17.86
N GLY A 121 -6.59 9.78 -18.62
CA GLY A 121 -6.85 9.94 -20.06
C GLY A 121 -6.52 8.69 -20.90
N ASP A 122 -5.77 7.73 -20.33
CA ASP A 122 -5.43 6.46 -20.97
C ASP A 122 -6.51 5.39 -20.76
N TYR A 123 -7.48 5.63 -19.88
CA TYR A 123 -8.57 4.69 -19.63
C TYR A 123 -9.56 4.63 -20.80
N THR A 124 -9.87 3.42 -21.25
CA THR A 124 -10.84 3.19 -22.32
C THR A 124 -11.87 2.14 -21.90
N GLU A 125 -13.16 2.49 -21.97
CA GLU A 125 -14.30 1.60 -21.77
C GLU A 125 -15.29 1.76 -22.95
N PRO A 126 -15.54 0.73 -23.79
CA PRO A 126 -14.94 -0.60 -23.72
C PRO A 126 -13.44 -0.60 -24.10
N CYS A 127 -12.70 -1.62 -23.68
CA CYS A 127 -11.30 -1.77 -24.12
C CYS A 127 -11.21 -1.88 -25.65
N TYR A 128 -10.15 -1.31 -26.22
CA TYR A 128 -9.89 -1.39 -27.67
C TYR A 128 -9.31 -2.75 -28.11
N LEU A 129 -8.97 -3.63 -27.17
CA LEU A 129 -8.53 -5.00 -27.39
C LEU A 129 -9.52 -5.98 -26.79
N ASP A 130 -9.85 -7.03 -27.54
CA ASP A 130 -10.77 -8.06 -27.10
C ASP A 130 -10.22 -8.89 -25.94
N GLY A 131 -11.12 -9.30 -25.03
CA GLY A 131 -10.81 -10.21 -23.93
C GLY A 131 -10.15 -9.59 -22.71
N TRP A 132 -9.88 -8.28 -22.74
CA TRP A 132 -9.30 -7.53 -21.62
C TRP A 132 -10.36 -7.08 -20.62
N GLN A 133 -10.02 -7.21 -19.34
CA GLN A 133 -10.86 -6.87 -18.20
C GLN A 133 -10.08 -6.01 -17.21
N TYR A 134 -10.71 -4.93 -16.75
CA TYR A 134 -10.12 -3.94 -15.86
C TYR A 134 -10.74 -4.01 -14.46
N THR A 135 -9.91 -3.78 -13.45
CA THR A 135 -10.36 -3.44 -12.10
C THR A 135 -9.29 -2.60 -11.39
N GLU A 136 -9.70 -1.75 -10.45
CA GLU A 136 -8.80 -0.85 -9.72
C GLU A 136 -8.97 -0.94 -8.21
N LEU A 137 -7.94 -0.57 -7.48
CA LEU A 137 -7.97 -0.52 -6.03
C LEU A 137 -8.88 0.62 -5.56
N LEU A 138 -9.88 0.30 -4.76
CA LEU A 138 -10.78 1.31 -4.17
C LEU A 138 -10.11 2.09 -3.03
N ILE A 139 -9.11 1.48 -2.38
CA ILE A 139 -8.33 2.11 -1.33
C ILE A 139 -7.06 2.67 -1.98
N ASN A 140 -7.07 3.98 -2.23
CA ASN A 140 -5.98 4.68 -2.89
C ASN A 140 -4.80 4.80 -1.92
N ALA A 141 -3.65 4.22 -2.26
CA ALA A 141 -2.43 4.45 -1.46
C ALA A 141 -2.09 5.94 -1.39
N ASP A 142 -2.37 6.71 -2.46
CA ASP A 142 -2.13 8.16 -2.48
C ASP A 142 -3.16 9.01 -1.72
N LYS A 143 -4.38 8.51 -1.45
CA LYS A 143 -5.31 9.22 -0.53
C LYS A 143 -4.87 9.10 0.92
N ARG A 144 -3.95 8.19 1.23
CA ARG A 144 -3.32 8.11 2.54
C ARG A 144 -2.22 9.13 2.73
N TRP A 145 -1.81 9.88 1.70
CA TRP A 145 -0.71 10.83 1.80
C TRP A 145 -1.18 12.27 1.56
N SER A 146 -0.61 13.20 2.30
CA SER A 146 -0.84 14.63 2.11
C SER A 146 -0.24 15.10 0.79
N LYS A 147 -0.61 16.31 0.35
CA LYS A 147 0.05 16.93 -0.80
C LYS A 147 1.54 17.09 -0.54
N ILE A 148 2.35 16.87 -1.57
CA ILE A 148 3.79 17.09 -1.51
C ILE A 148 4.06 18.58 -1.30
N LYS A 149 4.95 18.89 -0.36
CA LYS A 149 5.39 20.24 -0.01
C LYS A 149 6.90 20.35 -0.07
N TYR A 150 7.42 21.56 -0.29
CA TYR A 150 8.84 21.85 -0.12
C TYR A 150 9.16 22.06 1.36
N ALA A 151 9.09 20.99 2.14
CA ALA A 151 9.26 20.99 3.58
C ALA A 151 10.11 19.79 4.00
N CYS A 152 10.52 19.72 5.27
CA CYS A 152 11.22 18.55 5.82
C CYS A 152 11.20 18.48 7.35
N ILE A 153 11.56 17.31 7.90
CA ILE A 153 11.79 17.06 9.32
C ILE A 153 13.30 17.11 9.63
N ARG A 154 13.70 18.01 10.54
CA ARG A 154 15.13 18.32 10.77
C ARG A 154 15.91 17.29 11.59
N SER A 155 15.30 16.64 12.57
CA SER A 155 16.05 15.85 13.58
C SER A 155 15.31 14.63 14.11
N ASN A 156 14.27 14.19 13.40
CA ASN A 156 13.40 13.10 13.84
C ASN A 156 13.21 12.03 12.76
N ASN A 157 14.22 11.86 11.92
CA ASN A 157 14.21 10.81 10.91
C ASN A 157 14.52 9.47 11.59
N TYR A 158 13.58 8.55 11.53
CA TYR A 158 13.69 7.20 12.08
C TYR A 158 14.69 6.36 11.26
N LYS A 159 14.60 6.42 9.93
CA LYS A 159 15.46 5.64 9.03
C LYS A 159 15.67 6.37 7.71
N THR A 160 16.84 6.15 7.11
CA THR A 160 17.24 6.71 5.83
C THR A 160 17.51 5.59 4.83
N PHE A 161 17.03 5.77 3.61
CA PHE A 161 17.28 4.94 2.46
C PHE A 161 17.94 5.76 1.35
N ASN A 162 18.98 5.22 0.74
CA ASN A 162 19.70 5.86 -0.37
C ASN A 162 19.37 5.13 -1.68
N GLY A 163 19.54 5.80 -2.81
CA GLY A 163 19.29 5.23 -4.14
C GLY A 163 17.80 5.05 -4.48
N ILE A 164 16.92 5.75 -3.77
CA ILE A 164 15.47 5.71 -3.99
C ILE A 164 15.12 6.58 -5.21
N LEU A 165 14.62 5.93 -6.27
CA LEU A 165 14.48 6.56 -7.58
C LEU A 165 13.32 7.55 -7.65
N THR A 166 12.25 7.30 -6.90
CA THR A 166 11.01 8.08 -6.93
C THR A 166 10.44 8.36 -5.53
N MET A 167 9.58 9.37 -5.44
CA MET A 167 8.79 9.66 -4.24
C MET A 167 7.85 8.49 -3.89
N GLY A 168 7.29 7.82 -4.89
CA GLY A 168 6.45 6.62 -4.70
C GLY A 168 7.22 5.51 -3.99
N ASP A 169 8.44 5.21 -4.45
CA ASP A 169 9.30 4.23 -3.79
C ASP A 169 9.61 4.60 -2.34
N CYS A 170 9.82 5.90 -2.05
CA CYS A 170 10.05 6.39 -0.69
C CYS A 170 8.83 6.18 0.22
N LYS A 171 7.63 6.51 -0.26
CA LYS A 171 6.36 6.20 0.43
C LYS A 171 6.23 4.70 0.67
N GLY A 172 6.58 3.88 -0.33
CA GLY A 172 6.58 2.42 -0.24
C GLY A 172 7.53 1.90 0.84
N LYS A 173 8.75 2.45 0.94
CA LYS A 173 9.69 2.13 2.03
C LYS A 173 9.12 2.49 3.39
N CYS A 174 8.45 3.63 3.50
CA CYS A 174 7.81 4.04 4.73
C CYS A 174 6.71 3.05 5.15
N VAL A 175 5.80 2.68 4.25
CA VAL A 175 4.71 1.73 4.55
C VAL A 175 5.24 0.32 4.87
N ASN A 176 6.18 -0.19 4.08
CA ASN A 176 6.59 -1.59 4.17
C ASN A 176 7.69 -1.83 5.20
N GLU A 177 8.59 -0.88 5.41
CA GLU A 177 9.75 -1.03 6.31
C GLU A 177 9.73 -0.09 7.52
N GLY A 178 8.98 1.01 7.44
CA GLY A 178 8.84 1.94 8.57
C GLY A 178 7.78 1.48 9.57
N GLY A 179 6.76 0.73 9.13
CA GLY A 179 5.70 0.21 9.99
C GLY A 179 5.03 1.33 10.81
N ILE A 180 4.87 1.11 12.12
CA ILE A 180 4.31 2.11 13.05
C ILE A 180 5.12 3.41 13.12
N ASN A 181 6.42 3.35 12.81
CA ASN A 181 7.31 4.50 12.89
C ASN A 181 7.29 5.36 11.61
N CYS A 182 6.51 4.96 10.60
CA CYS A 182 6.27 5.75 9.42
C CYS A 182 5.05 6.65 9.63
N GLN A 183 5.28 7.94 9.84
CA GLN A 183 4.25 8.97 9.88
C GLN A 183 4.43 10.00 8.76
N SER A 184 5.68 10.26 8.35
CA SER A 184 5.99 11.09 7.18
C SER A 184 7.25 10.64 6.46
N ILE A 185 7.48 11.23 5.28
CA ILE A 185 8.72 11.08 4.54
C ILE A 185 9.27 12.43 4.10
N ASP A 186 10.60 12.50 4.01
CA ASP A 186 11.34 13.52 3.26
C ASP A 186 12.07 12.84 2.10
N TYR A 187 11.88 13.31 0.87
CA TYR A 187 12.51 12.75 -0.32
C TYR A 187 13.30 13.82 -1.08
N ASN A 188 14.53 13.49 -1.45
CA ASN A 188 15.35 14.32 -2.33
C ASN A 188 15.60 13.62 -3.67
N SER A 189 15.03 14.18 -4.73
CA SER A 189 15.10 13.58 -6.07
C SER A 189 16.48 13.69 -6.72
N GLN A 190 17.35 14.61 -6.26
CA GLN A 190 18.70 14.80 -6.79
C GLN A 190 19.68 13.82 -6.14
N SER A 191 19.67 13.73 -4.81
CA SER A 191 20.55 12.79 -4.10
C SER A 191 20.01 11.36 -4.05
N LYS A 192 18.71 11.17 -4.36
CA LYS A 192 18.00 9.88 -4.27
C LYS A 192 17.89 9.38 -2.83
N ASP A 193 17.82 10.31 -1.88
CA ASP A 193 17.67 9.99 -0.47
C ASP A 193 16.20 10.05 -0.06
N CYS A 194 15.81 9.12 0.81
CA CYS A 194 14.49 8.99 1.38
C CYS A 194 14.62 8.84 2.89
N HIS A 195 14.09 9.80 3.63
CA HIS A 195 14.02 9.75 5.08
C HIS A 195 12.60 9.43 5.48
N ILE A 196 12.44 8.48 6.39
CA ILE A 196 11.15 8.16 7.01
C ILE A 196 11.17 8.67 8.45
N SER A 197 10.07 9.24 8.91
CA SER A 197 9.98 9.89 10.21
C SER A 197 8.73 9.49 10.97
N GLU A 198 8.85 9.43 12.29
CA GLU A 198 7.75 9.30 13.25
C GLU A 198 7.02 10.64 13.46
N ALA A 199 7.60 11.74 13.00
CA ALA A 199 7.04 13.07 13.14
C ALA A 199 6.11 13.42 11.98
N ARG A 200 5.19 14.36 12.25
CA ARG A 200 4.25 14.91 11.29
C ARG A 200 4.40 16.43 11.20
N SER A 201 3.58 17.07 10.39
CA SER A 201 3.65 18.53 10.18
C SER A 201 3.27 19.35 11.42
N ASP A 202 2.74 18.71 12.47
CA ASP A 202 2.47 19.28 13.79
C ASP A 202 3.67 19.21 14.75
N SER A 203 4.77 18.55 14.37
CA SER A 203 6.00 18.49 15.15
C SER A 203 6.76 19.83 15.13
N GLY A 204 7.46 20.14 16.23
CA GLY A 204 8.41 21.26 16.28
C GLY A 204 9.63 21.10 15.36
N ASP A 205 9.87 19.89 14.84
CA ASP A 205 10.95 19.59 13.90
C ASP A 205 10.57 19.85 12.43
N TYR A 206 9.28 20.13 12.16
CA TYR A 206 8.77 20.43 10.84
C TYR A 206 9.18 21.82 10.38
N THR A 207 9.69 21.93 9.15
CA THR A 207 10.05 23.20 8.54
C THR A 207 9.48 23.31 7.13
N GLU A 208 8.77 24.40 6.86
CA GLU A 208 8.25 24.78 5.55
C GLU A 208 8.58 26.28 5.31
N PRO A 209 9.47 26.63 4.35
CA PRO A 209 10.20 25.73 3.47
C PRO A 209 11.25 24.89 4.22
N CYS A 210 11.68 23.78 3.61
CA CYS A 210 12.82 23.01 4.12
C CYS A 210 14.08 23.88 4.14
N TYR A 211 14.94 23.69 5.16
CA TYR A 211 16.24 24.36 5.27
C TYR A 211 17.32 23.79 4.33
N LEU A 212 17.03 22.68 3.66
CA LEU A 212 17.88 22.03 2.66
C LEU A 212 17.19 22.04 1.30
N ASP A 213 17.95 22.36 0.26
CA ASP A 213 17.45 22.40 -1.11
C ASP A 213 17.10 21.01 -1.65
N GLY A 214 16.05 20.96 -2.49
CA GLY A 214 15.65 19.75 -3.22
C GLY A 214 14.86 18.72 -2.39
N TRP A 215 14.62 18.98 -1.10
CA TRP A 215 13.82 18.12 -0.24
C TRP A 215 12.33 18.40 -0.36
N GLN A 216 11.57 17.31 -0.39
CA GLN A 216 10.13 17.31 -0.51
C GLN A 216 9.50 16.44 0.57
N TYR A 217 8.44 16.92 1.20
CA TYR A 217 7.76 16.29 2.31
C TYR A 217 6.35 15.83 1.91
N THR A 218 5.94 14.69 2.46
CA THR A 218 4.55 14.27 2.52
C THR A 218 4.35 13.38 3.75
N GLU A 219 3.13 13.33 4.27
CA GLU A 219 2.80 12.60 5.49
C GLU A 219 1.55 11.77 5.33
N LEU A 220 1.42 10.74 6.17
CA LEU A 220 0.21 9.97 6.23
C LEU A 220 -0.94 10.85 6.71
N LEU A 221 -2.04 10.84 5.98
CA LEU A 221 -3.33 11.39 6.39
C LEU A 221 -3.97 10.33 7.28
N ILE A 222 -3.87 10.53 8.59
CA ILE A 222 -4.68 9.76 9.53
C ILE A 222 -6.13 10.13 9.24
N ASP A 223 -6.96 9.15 8.88
CA ASP A 223 -8.40 9.36 8.75
C ASP A 223 -8.89 9.90 10.10
N ALA A 224 -9.26 11.18 10.12
CA ALA A 224 -9.96 11.77 11.23
C ALA A 224 -11.32 11.05 11.30
N GLY A 225 -11.40 10.07 12.19
CA GLY A 225 -12.56 9.20 12.35
C GLY A 225 -13.87 9.97 12.33
N LYS A 226 -14.76 9.55 11.44
CA LYS A 226 -16.20 9.75 11.54
C LYS A 226 -16.87 8.40 11.44
#